data_AF-A0A2D8CJP6-F1
#
_entry.id   AF-A0A2D8CJP6-F1
#
_cell.length_a   1.000
_cell.length_b   1.000
_cell.length_c   1.000
_cell.angle_alpha   90.00
_cell.angle_beta   90.00
_cell.angle_gamma   90.00
#
_symmetry.space_group_name_H-M   'P 1'
#
loop_
_entity.id
_entity.type
_entity.pdbx_description
1 polymer ?
#
loop_
_entity_poly.entity_id
_entity_poly.type
_entity_poly.pdbx_seq_one_letter_code
_entity_poly.pdbx_strand_id
1 'polypeptide(L)'
;MMRVFMEWSIDHYIKRNGLESNLTDKQKRSIHKRVLFLVDHIDKEGLMDSADIKPIRVEANNVDSLISFDTLHSYVHSHNHIPKPSELLATWDRLEPLIITIWSE
;
A
#
# COMPACT_ATOMS: atom_id res chain seq x y z
N MET A 1 6.32 10.41 -7.22
CA MET A 1 7.20 10.16 -6.06
C MET A 1 6.54 9.26 -5.01
N MET A 2 5.33 9.61 -4.55
CA MET A 2 4.58 8.83 -3.53
C MET A 2 4.37 7.34 -3.90
N ARG A 3 4.05 7.02 -5.16
CA ARG A 3 3.94 5.63 -5.66
C ARG A 3 5.20 4.79 -5.44
N VAL A 4 6.36 5.34 -5.82
CA VAL A 4 7.66 4.64 -5.77
C VAL A 4 8.08 4.41 -4.33
N PHE A 5 7.85 5.39 -3.46
CA PHE A 5 8.12 5.27 -2.03
C PHE A 5 7.33 4.12 -1.38
N MET A 6 6.03 4.00 -1.70
CA MET A 6 5.22 2.89 -1.20
C MET A 6 5.71 1.54 -1.74
N GLU A 7 5.99 1.46 -3.04
CA GLU A 7 6.52 0.25 -3.68
C GLU A 7 7.80 -0.22 -2.99
N TRP A 8 8.74 0.69 -2.77
CA TRP A 8 9.98 0.40 -2.06
C TRP A 8 9.78 0.01 -0.60
N SER A 9 8.88 0.67 0.12
CA SER A 9 8.59 0.34 1.52
C SER A 9 8.02 -1.07 1.65
N ILE A 10 7.12 -1.45 0.75
CA ILE A 10 6.53 -2.79 0.71
C ILE A 10 7.58 -3.83 0.28
N ASP A 11 8.41 -3.53 -0.72
CA ASP A 11 9.53 -4.38 -1.13
C ASP A 11 10.50 -4.64 0.03
N HIS A 12 10.84 -3.59 0.77
CA HIS A 12 11.73 -3.67 1.91
C HIS A 12 11.16 -4.57 3.01
N TYR A 13 9.88 -4.40 3.37
CA TYR A 13 9.21 -5.23 4.38
C TYR A 13 9.21 -6.71 4.00
N ILE A 14 8.82 -7.02 2.76
CA ILE A 14 8.74 -8.40 2.26
C ILE A 14 10.12 -9.07 2.28
N LYS A 15 11.17 -8.35 1.86
CA LYS A 15 12.55 -8.84 1.89
C LYS A 15 13.05 -9.07 3.31
N ARG A 16 12.78 -8.11 4.19
CA ARG A 16 13.19 -8.15 5.60
C ARG A 16 12.60 -9.35 6.33
N ASN A 17 11.33 -9.65 6.09
CA ASN A 17 10.63 -10.76 6.75
C ASN A 17 10.80 -12.11 6.01
N GLY A 18 11.65 -12.17 4.97
CA GLY A 18 11.91 -13.39 4.21
C GLY A 18 10.69 -13.94 3.44
N LEU A 19 9.70 -13.08 3.15
CA LEU A 19 8.42 -13.48 2.57
C LEU A 19 8.45 -13.62 1.04
N GLU A 20 9.60 -13.42 0.40
CA GLU A 20 9.75 -13.47 -1.06
C GLU A 20 9.40 -14.85 -1.66
N SER A 21 9.60 -15.93 -0.89
CA SER A 21 9.25 -17.30 -1.26
C SER A 21 7.75 -17.58 -1.19
N ASN A 22 7.02 -16.85 -0.34
CA ASN A 22 5.57 -17.00 -0.14
C ASN A 22 4.73 -16.24 -1.18
N LEU A 23 5.37 -15.38 -1.97
CA LEU A 23 4.72 -14.65 -3.05
C LEU A 23 4.57 -15.52 -4.29
N THR A 24 3.33 -15.64 -4.78
CA THR A 24 3.06 -16.19 -6.11
C THR A 24 3.59 -15.29 -7.22
N ASP A 25 3.87 -15.83 -8.40
CA ASP A 25 4.33 -15.05 -9.57
C ASP A 25 3.38 -13.91 -9.96
N LYS A 26 2.09 -14.08 -9.70
CA LYS A 26 1.07 -13.04 -9.91
C LYS A 26 1.18 -11.92 -8.86
N GLN A 27 1.53 -12.25 -7.62
CA GLN A 27 1.80 -11.26 -6.58
C GLN A 27 3.09 -10.50 -6.87
N LYS A 28 4.17 -11.18 -7.29
CA LYS A 28 5.44 -10.52 -7.64
C LYS A 28 5.29 -9.44 -8.72
N ARG A 29 4.40 -9.64 -9.70
CA ARG A 29 4.18 -8.69 -10.81
C ARG A 29 3.17 -7.57 -10.53
N SER A 30 2.29 -7.73 -9.53
CA SER A 30 1.19 -6.81 -9.29
C SER A 30 1.28 -6.20 -7.91
N ILE A 31 1.56 -4.90 -7.85
CA ILE A 31 1.74 -4.18 -6.59
C ILE A 31 0.50 -4.23 -5.70
N HIS A 32 -0.70 -4.15 -6.27
CA HIS A 32 -1.96 -4.34 -5.53
C HIS A 32 -1.99 -5.65 -4.76
N LYS A 33 -1.58 -6.74 -5.42
CA LYS A 33 -1.57 -8.07 -4.79
C LYS A 33 -0.48 -8.21 -3.72
N ARG A 34 0.59 -7.43 -3.80
CA ARG A 34 1.65 -7.37 -2.78
C ARG A 34 1.18 -6.61 -1.56
N VAL A 35 0.45 -5.51 -1.75
CA VAL A 35 -0.16 -4.74 -0.66
C VAL A 35 -1.15 -5.62 0.10
N LEU A 36 -2.04 -6.33 -0.62
CA LEU A 36 -2.99 -7.24 0.02
C LEU A 36 -2.29 -8.36 0.80
N PHE A 37 -1.22 -8.93 0.24
CA PHE A 37 -0.40 -9.92 0.95
C PHE A 37 0.25 -9.35 2.20
N LEU A 38 0.77 -8.13 2.14
CA LEU A 38 1.38 -7.46 3.28
C LEU A 38 0.34 -7.15 4.37
N VAL A 39 -0.83 -6.66 3.99
CA VAL A 39 -1.95 -6.42 4.91
C VAL A 39 -2.41 -7.73 5.56
N ASP A 40 -2.51 -8.83 4.80
CA ASP A 40 -2.80 -10.17 5.33
C ASP A 40 -1.74 -10.65 6.32
N HIS A 41 -0.47 -10.35 6.07
CA HIS A 41 0.62 -10.72 6.96
C HIS A 41 0.59 -9.90 8.26
N ILE A 42 0.39 -8.58 8.16
CA ILE A 42 0.29 -7.69 9.32
C ILE A 42 -0.88 -8.08 10.23
N ASP A 43 -2.03 -8.46 9.63
CA ASP A 43 -3.22 -8.94 10.33
C ASP A 43 -2.94 -10.28 11.05
N LYS A 44 -2.22 -11.21 10.40
CA LYS A 44 -1.85 -12.50 10.98
C LYS A 44 -0.85 -12.39 12.13
N GLU A 45 0.13 -11.50 12.00
CA GLU A 45 1.12 -11.25 13.05
C GLU A 45 0.55 -10.38 14.19
N GLY A 46 -0.65 -9.82 14.02
CA GLY A 46 -1.28 -8.97 15.04
C GLY A 46 -0.55 -7.65 15.27
N LEU A 47 0.17 -7.15 14.26
CA LEU A 47 0.99 -5.94 14.35
C LEU A 47 0.15 -4.64 14.30
N MET A 48 -1.12 -4.74 13.93
CA MET A 48 -2.03 -3.61 13.81
C MET A 48 -3.45 -4.03 14.21
N ASP A 49 -4.25 -3.12 14.75
CA ASP A 49 -5.63 -3.43 15.16
C ASP A 49 -6.50 -3.73 13.92
N SER A 50 -7.40 -4.70 14.06
CA SER A 50 -8.32 -5.10 12.99
C SER A 50 -9.24 -3.96 12.55
N ALA A 51 -9.45 -2.94 13.40
CA ALA A 51 -10.20 -1.73 13.06
C ALA A 51 -9.47 -0.86 12.03
N ASP A 52 -8.14 -0.78 12.10
CA ASP A 52 -7.30 0.03 11.20
C ASP A 52 -6.91 -0.75 9.93
N ILE A 53 -6.81 -2.08 10.02
CA ILE A 53 -6.50 -2.95 8.87
C ILE A 53 -7.65 -2.99 7.85
N LYS A 54 -8.90 -3.03 8.32
CA LYS A 54 -10.09 -3.12 7.46
C LYS A 54 -10.20 -2.01 6.41
N PRO A 55 -10.09 -0.72 6.74
CA PRO A 55 -10.17 0.36 5.76
C PRO A 55 -9.02 0.26 4.74
N ILE A 56 -7.80 -0.04 5.17
CA ILE A 56 -6.65 -0.22 4.27
C ILE A 56 -6.89 -1.38 3.29
N ARG A 57 -7.44 -2.50 3.78
CA ARG A 57 -7.81 -3.67 2.96
C ARG A 57 -8.89 -3.34 1.93
N VAL A 58 -9.91 -2.57 2.30
CA VAL A 58 -10.99 -2.16 1.39
C VAL A 58 -10.43 -1.27 0.28
N GLU A 59 -9.62 -0.30 0.65
CA GLU A 59 -9.03 0.66 -0.27
C GLU A 59 -7.99 0.00 -1.20
N ALA A 60 -7.20 -0.96 -0.70
CA ALA A 60 -6.25 -1.72 -1.52
C ALA A 60 -6.94 -2.64 -2.56
N ASN A 61 -8.17 -3.10 -2.28
CA ASN A 61 -9.00 -3.87 -3.21
C ASN A 61 -9.74 -3.00 -4.24
N ASN A 62 -9.90 -1.70 -3.96
CA ASN A 62 -10.60 -0.79 -4.85
C ASN A 62 -9.62 -0.16 -5.86
N VAL A 63 -9.75 -0.55 -7.12
CA VAL A 63 -8.89 -0.09 -8.23
C VAL A 63 -9.04 1.42 -8.47
N ASP A 64 -10.21 1.99 -8.17
CA ASP A 64 -10.51 3.43 -8.32
C ASP A 64 -10.28 4.22 -7.02
N SER A 65 -9.68 3.60 -6.00
CA SER A 65 -9.33 4.29 -4.75
C SER A 65 -8.31 5.40 -4.99
N LEU A 66 -8.36 6.45 -4.15
CA LEU A 66 -7.34 7.49 -4.08
C LEU A 66 -5.94 6.92 -3.75
N ILE A 67 -5.87 5.78 -3.04
CA ILE A 67 -4.61 5.09 -2.73
C ILE A 67 -4.24 4.01 -3.75
N SER A 68 -5.06 3.81 -4.78
CA SER A 68 -4.74 2.87 -5.86
C SER A 68 -3.41 3.25 -6.51
N PHE A 69 -2.58 2.25 -6.80
CA PHE A 69 -1.31 2.50 -7.46
C PHE A 69 -1.49 3.04 -8.88
N ASP A 70 -2.62 2.77 -9.52
CA ASP A 70 -3.01 3.35 -10.81
C ASP A 70 -3.37 4.83 -10.67
N THR A 71 -4.07 5.21 -9.60
CA THR A 71 -4.38 6.61 -9.27
C THR A 71 -3.12 7.40 -8.87
N LEU A 72 -2.25 6.81 -8.05
CA LEU A 72 -0.95 7.41 -7.72
C LEU A 72 -0.01 7.50 -8.93
N HIS A 73 -0.16 6.57 -9.89
CA HIS A 73 0.55 6.62 -11.17
C HIS A 73 -0.01 7.74 -12.05
N SER A 74 -1.34 7.87 -12.15
CA SER A 74 -1.97 8.92 -12.95
C SER A 74 -1.66 10.32 -12.42
N TYR A 75 -1.58 10.52 -11.10
CA TYR A 75 -1.12 11.80 -10.51
C TYR A 75 0.30 12.19 -10.92
N VAL A 76 1.16 11.23 -11.26
CA VAL A 76 2.54 11.50 -11.69
C VAL A 76 2.65 11.65 -13.20
N HIS A 77 1.88 10.87 -13.96
CA HIS A 77 2.04 10.75 -15.41
C HIS A 77 0.98 11.48 -16.24
N SER A 78 -0.14 11.92 -15.64
CA SER A 78 -1.22 12.60 -16.35
C SER A 78 -1.22 14.09 -16.02
N HIS A 79 -0.91 14.92 -17.03
CA HIS A 79 -0.96 16.38 -16.92
C HIS A 79 -2.38 16.90 -16.57
N ASN A 80 -3.42 16.15 -16.95
CA ASN A 80 -4.82 16.52 -16.74
C ASN A 80 -5.41 15.96 -15.44
N HIS A 81 -4.65 15.16 -14.68
CA HIS A 81 -5.13 14.52 -13.47
C HIS A 81 -4.32 15.02 -12.27
N ILE A 82 -4.66 16.22 -11.83
CA ILE A 82 -4.01 16.88 -10.70
C ILE A 82 -4.90 16.68 -9.46
N PRO A 83 -4.41 16.00 -8.42
CA PRO A 83 -5.18 15.82 -7.20
C PRO A 83 -5.38 17.14 -6.47
N LYS A 84 -6.50 17.27 -5.77
CA LYS A 84 -6.67 18.38 -4.83
C LYS A 84 -5.75 18.17 -3.62
N PRO A 85 -5.23 19.25 -2.99
CA PRO A 85 -4.41 19.13 -1.79
C PRO A 85 -5.08 18.31 -0.66
N SER A 86 -6.40 18.46 -0.50
CA SER A 86 -7.19 17.70 0.47
C SER A 86 -7.22 16.20 0.19
N GLU A 87 -7.19 15.80 -1.08
CA GLU A 87 -7.20 14.39 -1.48
C GLU A 87 -5.84 13.76 -1.19
N LEU A 88 -4.74 14.47 -1.43
CA LEU A 88 -3.39 14.00 -1.08
C LEU A 88 -3.22 13.82 0.43
N LEU A 89 -3.70 14.78 1.23
CA LEU A 89 -3.67 14.69 2.69
C LEU A 89 -4.50 13.50 3.18
N ALA A 90 -5.75 13.36 2.73
CA ALA A 90 -6.59 12.23 3.10
C ALA A 90 -6.00 10.88 2.66
N THR A 91 -5.32 10.85 1.52
CA THR A 91 -4.61 9.66 1.04
C THR A 91 -3.44 9.32 1.95
N TRP A 92 -2.66 10.31 2.38
CA TRP A 92 -1.55 10.12 3.32
C TRP A 92 -2.04 9.68 4.70
N ASP A 93 -3.03 10.35 5.29
CA ASP A 93 -3.56 10.01 6.62
C ASP A 93 -4.08 8.56 6.68
N ARG A 94 -4.62 8.05 5.57
CA ARG A 94 -5.06 6.64 5.47
C ARG A 94 -3.92 5.65 5.34
N LEU A 95 -2.79 6.06 4.79
CA LEU A 95 -1.61 5.21 4.54
C LEU A 95 -0.59 5.28 5.67
N GLU A 96 -0.56 6.38 6.42
CA GLU A 96 0.37 6.61 7.52
C GLU A 96 0.43 5.43 8.50
N PRO A 97 -0.69 4.85 8.99
CA PRO A 97 -0.64 3.72 9.92
C PRO A 97 0.09 2.51 9.33
N LEU A 98 -0.11 2.24 8.04
CA LEU A 98 0.54 1.14 7.33
C LEU A 98 2.05 1.39 7.23
N ILE A 99 2.45 2.61 6.87
CA ILE A 99 3.85 2.99 6.74
C ILE A 99 4.54 2.91 8.10
N ILE A 100 3.95 3.48 9.16
CA ILE A 100 4.50 3.39 10.52
C ILE A 100 4.69 1.93 10.91
N THR A 101 3.71 1.07 10.67
CA THR A 101 3.80 -0.36 10.99
C THR A 101 4.94 -1.06 10.21
N ILE A 102 5.10 -0.75 8.92
CA ILE A 102 6.20 -1.29 8.10
C ILE A 102 7.59 -0.91 8.63
N TRP A 103 7.72 0.28 9.21
CA TRP A 103 9.01 0.84 9.66
C TRP A 103 9.23 0.78 11.18
N SER A 104 8.23 0.39 11.97
CA SER A 104 8.30 0.37 13.44
C SER A 104 9.11 -0.81 14.00
N GLU A 105 9.43 -1.81 13.18
CA GLU A 105 10.30 -2.93 13.56
C GLU A 105 11.73 -2.69 13.13
#